data_AF-A0A259FUB0-F1
#
_entry.id   AF-A0A259FUB0-F1
#
_cell.length_a   1.000
_cell.length_b   1.000
_cell.length_c   1.000
_cell.angle_alpha   90.00
_cell.angle_beta   90.00
_cell.angle_gamma   90.00
#
_symmetry.space_group_name_H-M   'P 1'
#
loop_
_entity.id
_entity.type
_entity.pdbx_description
1 polymer ?
#
loop_
_entity_poly.entity_id
_entity_poly.type
_entity_poly.pdbx_seq_one_letter_code
_entity_poly.pdbx_strand_id
1 'polypeptide(L)'
;ASFTVPLGATINMDGTAMMQGVATVFIANVYGIDLSLTDYLLVVLTATLASVGTAAIPAVGLVTLTMVLDQVGLPVEGIALIIGVDRLLDMMRTVVNVTGDCAVSCIVAKSEQALDQSVYDDPDAGSVETATQRPPTPVPAP
;
A
#
# COMPACT_ATOMS: atom_id res chain seq x y z
N ALA A 1 -4.47 10.97 13.58
CA ALA A 1 -4.21 9.52 13.61
C ALA A 1 -5.51 8.71 13.56
N SER A 2 -6.44 8.86 14.51
CA SER A 2 -7.67 8.04 14.60
C SER A 2 -8.61 8.08 13.39
N PHE A 3 -8.54 9.13 12.56
CA PHE A 3 -9.30 9.23 11.31
C PHE A 3 -8.45 8.87 10.07
N THR A 4 -7.25 9.46 9.95
CA THR A 4 -6.39 9.31 8.77
C THR A 4 -5.82 7.90 8.60
N VAL A 5 -5.53 7.18 9.70
CA VAL A 5 -4.96 5.83 9.63
C VAL A 5 -6.00 4.79 9.21
N PRO A 6 -7.23 4.73 9.79
CA PRO A 6 -8.25 3.80 9.32
C PRO A 6 -8.75 4.10 7.91
N LEU A 7 -8.84 5.39 7.55
CA LEU A 7 -9.19 5.80 6.19
C LEU A 7 -8.08 5.41 5.19
N GLY A 8 -6.82 5.72 5.51
CA GLY A 8 -5.64 5.37 4.71
C GLY A 8 -5.52 3.86 4.46
N ALA A 9 -5.69 3.04 5.50
CA ALA A 9 -5.60 1.59 5.40
C ALA A 9 -6.57 0.94 4.41
N THR A 10 -7.61 1.67 3.97
CA THR A 10 -8.59 1.19 2.98
C THR A 10 -8.44 1.81 1.61
N ILE A 11 -7.90 3.03 1.52
CA ILE A 11 -7.80 3.80 0.27
C ILE A 11 -6.38 3.72 -0.31
N ASN A 12 -5.36 3.63 0.55
CA ASN A 12 -3.95 3.68 0.18
C ASN A 12 -3.39 2.27 -0.05
N MET A 13 -3.78 1.68 -1.18
CA MET A 13 -3.24 0.41 -1.62
C MET A 13 -2.19 0.59 -2.73
N ASP A 14 -1.35 1.63 -2.65
CA ASP A 14 -0.34 1.95 -3.67
C ASP A 14 0.64 0.80 -3.94
N GLY A 15 0.98 0.02 -2.91
CA GLY A 15 1.77 -1.19 -3.06
C GLY A 15 1.10 -2.24 -3.97
N THR A 16 -0.23 -2.30 -4.02
CA THR A 16 -0.98 -3.17 -4.94
C THR A 16 -0.80 -2.70 -6.37
N ALA A 17 -0.90 -1.39 -6.61
CA ALA A 17 -0.72 -0.83 -7.94
C ALA A 17 0.71 -1.06 -8.46
N MET A 18 1.71 -0.85 -7.60
CA MET A 18 3.11 -1.15 -7.93
C MET A 18 3.32 -2.65 -8.23
N MET A 19 2.75 -3.54 -7.42
CA MET A 19 2.86 -4.98 -7.63
C MET A 19 2.27 -5.39 -8.99
N GLN A 20 1.09 -4.87 -9.35
CA GLN A 20 0.45 -5.19 -10.62
C GLN A 20 1.26 -4.69 -11.83
N GLY A 21 1.83 -3.49 -11.75
CA GLY A 21 2.71 -2.97 -12.80
C GLY A 21 3.96 -3.83 -12.99
N VAL A 22 4.66 -4.14 -11.91
CA VAL A 22 5.88 -4.96 -11.95
C VAL A 22 5.58 -6.39 -12.41
N ALA A 23 4.50 -6.99 -11.91
CA ALA A 23 4.06 -8.34 -12.28
C ALA A 23 3.71 -8.44 -13.77
N THR A 24 2.96 -7.46 -14.28
CA THR A 24 2.57 -7.40 -15.70
C THR A 24 3.79 -7.31 -16.61
N VAL A 25 4.73 -6.42 -16.29
CA VAL A 25 5.99 -6.28 -17.05
C VAL A 25 6.83 -7.55 -16.96
N PHE A 26 6.92 -8.15 -15.78
CA PHE A 26 7.66 -9.41 -15.59
C PHE A 26 7.08 -10.53 -16.47
N ILE A 27 5.75 -10.72 -16.46
CA ILE A 27 5.07 -11.74 -17.25
C ILE A 27 5.26 -11.45 -18.76
N ALA A 28 5.08 -10.21 -19.19
CA ALA A 28 5.31 -9.82 -20.59
C ALA A 28 6.73 -10.20 -21.06
N ASN A 29 7.75 -9.93 -20.24
CA ASN A 29 9.14 -10.28 -20.55
C ASN A 29 9.36 -11.81 -20.57
N VAL A 30 8.78 -12.57 -19.64
CA VAL A 30 8.92 -14.03 -19.61
C VAL A 30 8.28 -14.69 -20.84
N TYR A 31 7.14 -14.19 -21.29
CA TYR A 31 6.44 -14.71 -22.46
C TYR A 31 6.92 -14.11 -23.79
N GLY A 32 7.84 -13.14 -23.75
CA GLY A 32 8.34 -12.45 -24.95
C GLY A 32 7.27 -11.64 -25.68
N ILE A 33 6.30 -11.10 -24.93
CA ILE A 33 5.22 -10.26 -25.46
C ILE A 33 5.60 -8.80 -25.23
N ASP A 34 5.67 -8.03 -26.31
CA ASP A 34 5.94 -6.59 -26.22
C ASP A 34 4.71 -5.82 -25.77
N LEU A 35 4.86 -5.03 -24.71
CA LEU A 35 3.85 -4.09 -24.25
C LEU A 35 4.00 -2.75 -24.98
N SER A 36 2.91 -2.28 -25.59
CA SER A 36 2.84 -0.95 -26.16
C SER A 36 2.71 0.13 -25.08
N LEU A 37 2.96 1.39 -25.45
CA LEU A 37 2.74 2.53 -24.54
C LEU A 37 1.29 2.58 -24.04
N THR A 38 0.32 2.21 -24.87
CA THR A 38 -1.09 2.13 -24.50
C THR A 38 -1.32 1.07 -23.41
N ASP A 39 -0.65 -0.07 -23.50
CA ASP A 39 -0.78 -1.16 -22.52
C ASP A 39 -0.23 -0.72 -21.16
N TYR A 40 0.92 -0.02 -21.13
CA TYR A 40 1.45 0.57 -19.90
C TYR A 40 0.47 1.57 -19.28
N LEU A 41 -0.15 2.43 -20.08
CA LEU A 41 -1.13 3.40 -19.59
C LEU A 41 -2.39 2.72 -19.04
N LEU A 42 -2.88 1.67 -19.72
CA LEU A 42 -4.01 0.87 -19.24
C LEU A 42 -3.69 0.21 -17.91
N VAL A 43 -2.53 -0.44 -17.78
CA VAL A 43 -2.09 -1.08 -16.54
C VAL A 43 -2.00 -0.07 -15.40
N VAL A 44 -1.38 1.09 -15.62
CA VAL A 44 -1.27 2.13 -14.58
C VAL A 44 -2.66 2.60 -14.14
N LEU A 45 -3.56 2.87 -15.10
CA LEU A 45 -4.90 3.33 -14.80
C LEU A 45 -5.71 2.27 -14.04
N THR A 46 -5.74 1.03 -14.51
CA THR A 46 -6.54 -0.02 -13.92
C THR A 46 -5.99 -0.46 -12.57
N ALA A 47 -4.67 -0.50 -12.41
CA ALA A 47 -4.02 -0.79 -11.14
C ALA A 47 -4.27 0.29 -10.08
N THR A 48 -4.28 1.57 -10.49
CA THR A 48 -4.60 2.70 -9.60
C THR A 48 -6.09 2.71 -9.22
N LEU A 49 -6.98 2.39 -10.16
CA LEU A 49 -8.41 2.29 -9.84
C LEU A 49 -8.70 1.09 -8.91
N ALA A 50 -8.00 -0.03 -9.13
CA ALA A 50 -8.09 -1.19 -8.26
C ALA A 50 -7.54 -0.91 -6.84
N SER A 51 -6.48 -0.10 -6.70
CA SER A 51 -5.90 0.20 -5.39
C SER A 51 -6.83 0.99 -4.46
N VAL A 52 -7.72 1.83 -5.01
CA VAL A 52 -8.69 2.61 -4.21
C VAL A 52 -9.95 1.79 -3.86
N GLY A 53 -10.29 0.80 -4.69
CA GLY A 53 -11.57 0.08 -4.61
C GLY A 53 -11.56 -1.23 -3.81
N THR A 54 -10.40 -1.69 -3.34
CA THR A 54 -10.27 -3.02 -2.74
C THR A 54 -10.03 -2.95 -1.24
N ALA A 55 -10.97 -3.50 -0.45
CA ALA A 55 -10.76 -3.67 0.99
C ALA A 55 -9.49 -4.51 1.25
N ALA A 56 -8.76 -4.23 2.34
CA ALA A 56 -7.52 -4.90 2.71
C ALA A 56 -7.74 -6.39 3.05
N ILE A 57 -7.86 -7.23 2.02
CA ILE A 57 -8.07 -8.67 2.13
C ILE A 57 -6.80 -9.37 1.61
N PRO A 58 -6.23 -10.33 2.36
CA PRO A 58 -5.12 -11.15 1.89
C PRO A 58 -5.46 -11.87 0.57
N ALA A 59 -4.49 -11.98 -0.34
CA ALA A 59 -4.60 -12.64 -1.66
C ALA A 59 -5.50 -11.97 -2.72
N VAL A 60 -6.14 -10.83 -2.44
CA VAL A 60 -6.92 -10.07 -3.45
C VAL A 60 -6.05 -9.56 -4.61
N GLY A 61 -4.74 -9.45 -4.37
CA GLY A 61 -3.74 -9.01 -5.36
C GLY A 61 -3.66 -9.92 -6.58
N LEU A 62 -3.83 -11.24 -6.41
CA LEU A 62 -3.80 -12.18 -7.52
C LEU A 62 -5.06 -12.08 -8.39
N VAL A 63 -6.23 -11.91 -7.77
CA VAL A 63 -7.52 -11.78 -8.48
C VAL A 63 -7.52 -10.53 -9.37
N THR A 64 -7.04 -9.42 -8.84
CA THR A 64 -6.95 -8.16 -9.58
C THR A 64 -5.86 -8.20 -10.65
N LEU A 65 -4.76 -8.91 -10.41
CA LEU A 65 -3.74 -9.15 -11.44
C LEU A 65 -4.30 -9.93 -12.64
N THR A 66 -5.17 -10.91 -12.44
CA THR A 66 -5.81 -11.64 -13.55
C THR A 66 -6.56 -10.70 -14.49
N MET A 67 -7.27 -9.72 -13.93
CA MET A 67 -7.98 -8.70 -14.71
C MET A 67 -7.01 -7.81 -15.50
N VAL A 68 -5.90 -7.40 -14.89
CA VAL A 68 -4.90 -6.55 -15.55
C VAL A 68 -4.23 -7.27 -16.71
N LEU A 69 -3.86 -8.54 -16.53
CA LEU A 69 -3.23 -9.34 -17.59
C LEU A 69 -4.18 -9.54 -18.78
N ASP A 70 -5.43 -9.88 -18.53
CA ASP A 70 -6.46 -10.06 -19.57
C ASP A 70 -6.67 -8.78 -20.40
N GLN A 71 -6.65 -7.61 -19.74
CA GLN A 71 -6.80 -6.31 -20.40
C GLN A 71 -5.69 -5.99 -21.41
N VAL A 72 -4.46 -6.45 -21.17
CA VAL A 72 -3.31 -6.24 -22.07
C VAL A 72 -2.99 -7.49 -22.91
N GLY A 73 -3.87 -8.49 -22.91
CA GLY A 73 -3.73 -9.70 -23.72
C GLY A 73 -2.60 -10.63 -23.28
N LEU A 74 -2.20 -10.57 -22.01
CA LEU A 74 -1.20 -11.48 -21.45
C LEU A 74 -1.84 -12.77 -20.91
N PRO A 75 -1.14 -13.91 -21.02
CA PRO A 75 -1.64 -15.19 -20.51
C PRO A 75 -1.74 -15.17 -18.98
N VAL A 76 -2.94 -15.45 -18.48
CA VAL A 76 -3.22 -15.52 -17.03
C VAL A 76 -2.46 -16.64 -16.34
N GLU A 77 -2.03 -17.66 -17.09
CA GLU A 77 -1.17 -18.74 -16.63
C GLU A 77 0.17 -18.21 -16.08
N GLY A 78 0.62 -17.02 -16.51
CA GLY A 78 1.81 -16.35 -15.98
C GLY A 78 1.75 -16.07 -14.48
N ILE A 79 0.54 -16.02 -13.89
CA ILE A 79 0.34 -15.89 -12.44
C ILE A 79 0.95 -17.06 -11.67
N ALA A 80 1.07 -18.25 -12.28
CA ALA A 80 1.69 -19.41 -11.65
C ALA A 80 3.16 -19.15 -11.25
N LEU A 81 3.87 -18.27 -11.97
CA LEU A 81 5.23 -17.86 -11.65
C LEU A 81 5.28 -16.96 -10.40
N ILE A 82 4.21 -16.22 -10.13
CA ILE A 82 4.12 -15.26 -9.02
C ILE A 82 3.57 -15.93 -7.76
N ILE A 83 2.71 -16.94 -7.88
CA ILE A 83 2.16 -17.70 -6.75
C ILE A 83 3.25 -18.21 -5.79
N GLY A 84 4.40 -18.62 -6.33
CA GLY A 84 5.53 -19.11 -5.52
C GLY A 84 6.13 -18.05 -4.58
N VAL A 85 5.99 -16.77 -4.93
CA VAL A 85 6.52 -15.63 -4.15
C VAL A 85 5.41 -14.73 -3.59
N ASP A 86 4.14 -15.05 -3.87
CA ASP A 86 2.96 -14.23 -3.51
C ASP A 86 2.96 -13.84 -2.04
N ARG A 87 3.29 -14.78 -1.13
CA ARG A 87 3.36 -14.48 0.31
C ARG A 87 4.41 -13.44 0.68
N LEU A 88 5.55 -13.44 0.01
CA LEU A 88 6.58 -12.42 0.24
C LEU A 88 6.12 -11.07 -0.33
N LEU A 89 5.56 -11.07 -1.53
CA LEU A 89 5.05 -9.86 -2.19
C LEU A 89 3.89 -9.22 -1.40
N ASP A 90 2.99 -10.04 -0.87
CA ASP A 90 1.85 -9.62 -0.04
C ASP A 90 2.30 -8.95 1.27
N MET A 91 3.33 -9.50 1.93
CA MET A 91 3.94 -8.88 3.11
C MET A 91 4.61 -7.56 2.77
N MET A 92 5.45 -7.52 1.74
CA MET A 92 6.15 -6.30 1.31
C MET A 92 5.17 -5.18 0.96
N ARG A 93 4.10 -5.52 0.24
CA ARG A 93 3.01 -4.60 -0.10
C ARG A 93 2.37 -4.00 1.16
N THR A 94 2.07 -4.83 2.14
CA THR A 94 1.43 -4.39 3.38
C THR A 94 2.34 -3.42 4.15
N VAL A 95 3.65 -3.71 4.21
CA VAL A 95 4.64 -2.82 4.84
C VAL A 95 4.67 -1.46 4.15
N VAL A 96 4.70 -1.41 2.82
CA VAL A 96 4.72 -0.16 2.06
C VAL A 96 3.44 0.66 2.32
N ASN A 97 2.27 0.03 2.25
CA ASN A 97 0.99 0.71 2.47
C ASN A 97 0.91 1.32 3.88
N VAL A 98 1.23 0.52 4.91
CA VAL A 98 1.21 0.98 6.31
C VAL A 98 2.22 2.11 6.54
N THR A 99 3.41 2.02 5.93
CA THR A 99 4.43 3.07 6.03
C THR A 99 3.94 4.37 5.40
N GLY A 100 3.27 4.30 4.25
CA GLY A 100 2.65 5.44 3.58
C GLY A 100 1.57 6.09 4.45
N ASP A 101 0.69 5.29 5.06
CA ASP A 101 -0.37 5.80 5.95
C ASP A 101 0.19 6.51 7.18
N CYS A 102 1.27 5.97 7.77
CA CYS A 102 1.99 6.62 8.86
C CYS A 102 2.60 7.94 8.42
N ALA A 103 3.30 7.96 7.27
CA ALA A 103 3.93 9.16 6.74
C ALA A 103 2.90 10.27 6.44
N VAL A 104 1.82 9.94 5.73
CA VAL A 104 0.74 10.89 5.42
C VAL A 104 0.06 11.38 6.69
N SER A 105 -0.16 10.50 7.67
CA SER A 105 -0.71 10.91 8.98
C SER A 105 0.18 11.92 9.70
N CYS A 106 1.50 11.77 9.68
CA CYS A 106 2.43 12.75 10.23
C CYS A 106 2.41 14.06 9.45
N ILE A 107 2.39 14.00 8.11
CA ILE A 107 2.34 15.19 7.24
C ILE A 107 1.06 16.00 7.51
N VAL A 108 -0.11 15.34 7.51
CA VAL A 108 -1.40 15.98 7.77
C VAL A 108 -1.46 16.52 9.21
N ALA A 109 -0.98 15.76 10.20
CA ALA A 109 -0.93 16.25 11.58
C ALA A 109 -0.07 17.51 11.70
N LYS A 110 1.05 17.59 10.99
CA LYS A 110 1.90 18.78 10.97
C LYS A 110 1.24 19.96 10.26
N SER A 111 0.59 19.73 9.12
CA SER A 111 -0.09 20.81 8.38
C SER A 111 -1.28 21.39 9.17
N GLU A 112 -2.01 20.55 9.88
CA GLU A 112 -3.15 20.94 10.74
C GLU A 112 -2.73 21.41 12.14
N GLN A 113 -1.41 21.60 12.39
CA GLN A 113 -0.86 21.98 13.71
C GLN A 113 -1.29 21.03 14.86
N ALA A 114 -1.62 19.79 14.52
CA ALA A 114 -2.05 18.74 15.45
C ALA A 114 -0.91 17.76 15.80
N LEU A 115 0.30 17.98 15.30
CA LEU A 115 1.49 17.21 15.63
C LEU A 115 2.20 17.81 16.85
N ASP A 116 2.32 17.03 17.92
CA ASP A 116 3.17 17.41 19.05
C ASP A 116 4.65 17.29 18.65
N GLN A 117 5.23 18.42 18.30
CA GLN A 117 6.61 18.51 17.82
C GLN A 117 7.62 18.14 18.93
N SER A 118 7.28 18.36 20.21
CA SER A 118 8.17 18.02 21.33
C SER A 118 8.31 16.50 21.50
N VAL A 119 7.23 15.76 21.25
CA VAL A 119 7.24 14.29 21.25
C VAL A 119 7.84 13.72 19.97
N TYR A 120 7.65 14.39 18.83
CA TYR A 120 8.18 13.92 17.54
C TYR A 120 9.71 14.07 17.45
N ASP A 121 10.27 15.15 17.98
CA ASP A 121 11.71 15.43 17.95
C ASP A 121 12.48 14.81 19.14
N ASP A 122 11.76 14.15 20.07
CA ASP A 122 12.35 13.49 21.24
C ASP A 122 13.14 12.23 20.82
N PRO A 123 14.47 12.19 21.01
CA PRO A 123 15.29 11.03 20.67
C PRO A 123 14.98 9.79 21.52
N ASP A 124 14.34 9.97 22.68
CA ASP A 124 13.89 8.89 23.57
C ASP A 124 12.41 8.49 23.30
N ALA A 125 11.78 9.05 22.27
CA ALA A 125 10.42 8.70 21.87
C ALA A 125 10.32 7.21 21.50
N GLY A 126 9.38 6.51 22.13
CA GLY A 126 9.14 5.08 21.89
C GLY A 126 10.08 4.13 22.65
N SER A 127 10.97 4.64 23.50
CA SER A 127 11.72 3.80 24.45
C SER A 127 10.78 3.16 25.48
N VAL A 128 11.17 2.00 26.02
CA VAL A 128 10.36 1.25 27.01
C VAL A 128 10.15 2.08 28.30
N GLU A 129 11.08 2.97 28.65
CA GLU A 129 10.95 3.88 29.80
C GLU A 129 9.92 4.99 29.55
N THR A 130 9.91 5.59 28.36
CA THR A 130 8.99 6.69 27.99
C THR A 130 7.52 6.25 27.98
N ALA A 131 7.24 4.97 27.70
CA ALA A 131 5.89 4.39 27.73
C ALA A 131 5.30 4.28 29.15
N THR A 132 6.15 4.23 30.19
CA THR A 132 5.73 4.05 31.60
C THR A 132 5.58 5.36 32.38
N GLN A 133 6.13 6.47 31.88
CA GLN A 133 6.14 7.76 32.58
C GLN A 133 5.13 8.79 32.07
N ARG A 134 4.44 8.52 30.96
CA ARG A 134 3.51 9.50 30.36
C ARG A 134 2.17 9.52 31.14
N PRO A 135 1.73 10.66 31.71
CA PRO A 135 0.41 10.74 32.31
C PRO A 135 -0.66 10.49 31.25
N PRO A 136 -1.81 9.89 31.61
CA PRO A 136 -2.87 9.60 30.64
C PRO A 136 -3.28 10.89 29.93
N THR A 137 -3.31 10.85 28.60
CA THR A 137 -3.83 11.96 27.79
C THR A 137 -5.25 12.30 28.26
N PRO A 138 -5.58 13.58 28.49
CA PRO A 138 -6.91 13.96 28.92
C PRO A 138 -7.94 13.43 27.93
N VAL A 139 -8.89 12.64 28.42
CA VAL A 139 -10.06 12.24 27.63
C VAL A 139 -10.87 13.53 27.39
N PRO A 140 -11.17 13.91 26.14
CA PRO A 140 -12.05 15.04 25.91
C PRO A 140 -13.41 14.74 26.56
N ALA A 141 -13.91 15.71 27.33
CA ALA A 141 -15.19 15.60 28.02
C ALA A 141 -16.33 15.30 27.02
N PRO A 142 -17.37 14.54 27.43
CA PRO A 142 -18.46 14.12 26.56
C PRO A 142 -19.27 15.28 25.99
#